data_AF-A0AAV9FUP4-F1
#
_entry.id   AF-A0AAV9FUP4-F1
#
_cell.length_a   1.000
_cell.length_b   1.000
_cell.length_c   1.000
_cell.angle_alpha   90.00
_cell.angle_beta   90.00
_cell.angle_gamma   90.00
#
_symmetry.space_group_name_H-M   'P 1'
#
loop_
_entity.id
_entity.type
_entity.pdbx_description
1 polymer ?
#
loop_
_entity_poly.entity_id
_entity_poly.type
_entity_poly.pdbx_seq_one_letter_code
_entity_poly.pdbx_strand_id
1 'polypeptide(L)'
;MRANSEIPTSSSSSSSSPETHNNRKEWWFDDLTVLSPKTIEKAFVALGAYGENNKNPILTRFLLHYLKSAVQKKKPETSKLDYGGLADTAVHGVALLVGRAGFSGRALFWGLRTVSCLGLGRECRGKLERLMGLMMDVATVDDILVSGDGGGVYDVNFVLRLVRVYVESGTSDLGKMKKVGRLVDKYLGEISPDQGLKVSKFLAVAESLPDSARDFFDGVYRAVDIYLESHPNMSSDERTRLCRCLNYEKLTLEACKDLAKNPRIPPRVAMQALVSQQSRLQGRRAIISRHHHHHHHNPKTPSSRASTTPGRAHSAVAEIKAEEASSPPRHAEMDEEEMRLNFQRMQWRVVELEKVCEDMKGRMSKMAKNKGSKSMQSPSHHKHRGLRLC
;
A
#
# COMPACT_ATOMS: atom_id res chain seq x y z
N MET A 1 -57.44 28.25 -61.63
CA MET A 1 -56.51 28.14 -60.48
C MET A 1 -56.72 26.72 -59.92
N ARG A 2 -55.81 25.75 -60.16
CA ARG A 2 -54.64 25.41 -59.32
C ARG A 2 -55.00 25.26 -57.83
N ALA A 3 -54.74 24.15 -57.14
CA ALA A 3 -54.38 22.77 -57.57
C ALA A 3 -54.62 21.79 -56.38
N ASN A 4 -54.84 20.51 -56.65
CA ASN A 4 -54.74 19.44 -55.64
C ASN A 4 -53.27 19.01 -55.46
N SER A 5 -52.85 18.72 -54.23
CA SER A 5 -51.74 17.82 -53.86
C SER A 5 -51.85 17.55 -52.36
N GLU A 6 -52.27 16.36 -51.94
CA GLU A 6 -51.42 15.18 -51.67
C GLU A 6 -50.57 15.31 -50.39
N ILE A 7 -50.70 14.30 -49.53
CA ILE A 7 -49.97 14.13 -48.28
C ILE A 7 -48.61 13.50 -48.57
N PRO A 8 -47.54 13.95 -47.91
CA PRO A 8 -46.51 13.02 -47.47
C PRO A 8 -46.27 13.06 -45.96
N THR A 9 -46.09 11.88 -45.40
CA THR A 9 -45.77 11.57 -44.01
C THR A 9 -44.45 12.20 -43.54
N SER A 10 -44.42 12.76 -42.33
CA SER A 10 -43.18 12.93 -41.56
C SER A 10 -43.42 12.74 -40.05
N SER A 11 -43.60 11.48 -39.65
CA SER A 11 -43.54 11.08 -38.25
C SER A 11 -42.11 11.23 -37.73
N SER A 12 -41.83 12.30 -36.99
CA SER A 12 -40.65 12.40 -36.12
C SER A 12 -41.07 12.88 -34.74
N SER A 13 -41.57 11.93 -33.94
CA SER A 13 -41.77 12.11 -32.52
C SER A 13 -40.41 12.26 -31.83
N SER A 14 -39.95 13.51 -31.68
CA SER A 14 -38.82 13.89 -30.84
C SER A 14 -39.18 13.70 -29.37
N SER A 15 -39.28 12.44 -28.97
CA SER A 15 -39.22 12.02 -27.57
C SER A 15 -37.82 12.34 -27.05
N SER A 16 -37.66 13.55 -26.51
CA SER A 16 -36.51 13.94 -25.71
C SER A 16 -36.49 13.07 -24.45
N SER A 17 -35.91 11.88 -24.60
CA SER A 17 -35.56 11.00 -23.49
C SER A 17 -34.78 11.83 -22.46
N PRO A 18 -35.17 11.84 -21.18
CA PRO A 18 -34.49 12.64 -20.19
C PRO A 18 -33.04 12.17 -20.09
N GLU A 19 -32.10 13.03 -20.49
CA GLU A 19 -30.69 12.72 -20.45
C GLU A 19 -30.28 12.27 -19.05
N THR A 20 -29.48 11.21 -19.01
CA THR A 20 -29.11 10.53 -17.78
C THR A 20 -28.19 11.42 -16.94
N HIS A 21 -28.80 12.24 -16.08
CA HIS A 21 -28.14 13.11 -15.09
C HIS A 21 -27.26 12.31 -14.12
N ASN A 22 -26.06 11.94 -14.58
CA ASN A 22 -25.09 11.14 -13.84
C ASN A 22 -24.23 11.99 -12.88
N ASN A 23 -24.76 13.13 -12.42
CA ASN A 23 -24.07 14.03 -11.49
C ASN A 23 -25.06 14.91 -10.70
N ARG A 24 -25.96 14.29 -9.93
CA ARG A 24 -26.84 15.02 -8.99
C ARG A 24 -26.05 15.52 -7.78
N LYS A 25 -25.39 16.67 -7.92
CA LYS A 25 -25.05 17.53 -6.77
C LYS A 25 -26.39 18.02 -6.20
N GLU A 26 -26.65 17.76 -4.92
CA GLU A 26 -27.88 18.19 -4.27
C GLU A 26 -27.96 19.73 -4.25
N TRP A 27 -28.88 20.31 -5.02
CA TRP A 27 -28.93 21.76 -5.34
C TRP A 27 -28.84 22.67 -4.12
N TRP A 28 -29.48 22.29 -3.02
CA TRP A 28 -29.57 23.06 -1.78
C TRP A 28 -28.29 23.05 -0.93
N PHE A 29 -27.29 22.22 -1.26
CA PHE A 29 -26.08 22.09 -0.44
C PHE A 29 -25.27 23.38 -0.36
N ASP A 30 -25.16 24.13 -1.47
CA ASP A 30 -24.42 25.38 -1.52
C ASP A 30 -25.22 26.51 -0.83
N ASP A 31 -26.52 26.61 -1.13
CA ASP A 31 -27.44 27.64 -0.62
C ASP A 31 -27.50 27.66 0.92
N LEU A 32 -27.61 26.48 1.56
CA LEU A 32 -27.67 26.40 3.01
C LEU A 32 -26.31 26.65 3.71
N THR A 33 -25.18 26.75 2.97
CA THR A 33 -23.86 27.07 3.58
C THR A 33 -23.70 28.52 4.04
N VAL A 34 -24.72 29.37 3.83
CA VAL A 34 -24.78 30.74 4.35
C VAL A 34 -25.32 30.77 5.79
N LEU A 35 -26.02 29.72 6.24
CA LEU A 35 -26.68 29.68 7.55
C LEU A 35 -25.70 29.48 8.70
N SER A 36 -26.05 30.01 9.88
CA SER A 36 -25.27 29.83 11.10
C SER A 36 -25.28 28.37 11.59
N PRO A 37 -24.23 27.88 12.28
CA PRO A 37 -24.21 26.50 12.78
C PRO A 37 -25.37 26.22 13.74
N LYS A 38 -25.77 27.19 14.57
CA LYS A 38 -26.94 27.09 15.47
C LYS A 38 -28.27 26.93 14.69
N THR A 39 -28.37 27.48 13.48
CA THR A 39 -29.53 27.29 12.60
C THR A 39 -29.56 25.88 12.01
N ILE A 40 -28.42 25.39 11.51
CA ILE A 40 -28.29 24.03 10.98
C ILE A 40 -28.54 22.99 12.07
N GLU A 41 -28.03 23.21 13.29
CA GLU A 41 -28.27 22.34 14.44
C GLU A 41 -29.77 22.20 14.74
N LYS A 42 -30.49 23.32 14.87
CA LYS A 42 -31.95 23.30 15.09
C LYS A 42 -32.70 22.56 13.98
N ALA A 43 -32.28 22.71 12.72
CA ALA A 43 -32.86 21.96 11.61
C ALA A 43 -32.60 20.46 11.73
N PHE A 44 -31.39 20.04 12.11
CA PHE A 44 -31.06 18.62 12.33
C PHE A 44 -31.80 18.01 13.52
N VAL A 45 -32.03 18.78 14.58
CA VAL A 45 -32.88 18.36 15.71
C VAL A 45 -34.33 18.19 15.27
N ALA A 46 -34.90 19.16 14.54
CA ALA A 46 -36.27 19.08 14.02
C ALA A 46 -36.49 17.93 13.01
N LEU A 47 -35.47 17.58 12.24
CA LEU A 47 -35.47 16.44 11.32
C LEU A 47 -35.22 15.08 12.01
N GLY A 48 -35.02 15.05 13.34
CA GLY A 48 -34.69 13.83 14.09
C GLY A 48 -33.35 13.20 13.70
N ALA A 49 -32.43 14.00 13.14
CA ALA A 49 -31.17 13.54 12.54
C ALA A 49 -29.92 14.08 13.25
N TYR A 50 -30.06 14.63 14.46
CA TYR A 50 -28.94 15.15 15.26
C TYR A 50 -28.28 14.05 16.12
N GLY A 51 -26.97 14.17 16.34
CA GLY A 51 -26.15 13.22 17.09
C GLY A 51 -26.19 11.81 16.51
N GLU A 52 -26.35 10.80 17.38
CA GLU A 52 -26.39 9.38 17.01
C GLU A 52 -27.62 9.00 16.16
N ASN A 53 -28.64 9.86 16.10
CA ASN A 53 -29.84 9.63 15.29
C ASN A 53 -29.62 9.87 13.79
N ASN A 54 -28.48 10.44 13.40
CA ASN A 54 -28.14 10.67 11.99
C ASN A 54 -27.95 9.37 11.21
N LYS A 55 -29.03 8.79 10.69
CA LYS A 55 -29.01 7.59 9.84
C LYS A 55 -29.13 7.91 8.35
N ASN A 56 -29.21 9.19 7.98
CA ASN A 56 -29.51 9.63 6.62
C ASN A 56 -28.23 10.00 5.85
N PRO A 57 -27.90 9.31 4.74
CA PRO A 57 -26.68 9.57 3.97
C PRO A 57 -26.68 10.94 3.29
N ILE A 58 -27.84 11.48 2.92
CA ILE A 58 -27.94 12.79 2.26
C ILE A 58 -27.66 13.90 3.29
N LEU A 59 -28.25 13.80 4.49
CA LEU A 59 -27.98 14.75 5.58
C LEU A 59 -26.52 14.65 6.06
N THR A 60 -25.95 13.45 6.10
CA THR A 60 -24.52 13.24 6.40
C THR A 60 -23.62 13.89 5.33
N ARG A 61 -23.90 13.68 4.04
CA ARG A 61 -23.20 14.36 2.93
C ARG A 61 -23.30 15.87 3.03
N PHE A 62 -24.48 16.39 3.39
CA PHE A 62 -24.69 17.83 3.61
C PHE A 62 -23.83 18.36 4.76
N LEU A 63 -23.81 17.69 5.93
CA LEU A 63 -22.96 18.13 7.04
C LEU A 63 -21.48 18.17 6.64
N LEU A 64 -20.98 17.13 5.96
CA LEU A 64 -19.60 17.13 5.46
C LEU A 64 -19.34 18.30 4.49
N HIS A 65 -20.31 18.64 3.62
CA HIS A 65 -20.22 19.79 2.71
C HIS A 65 -20.22 21.13 3.46
N TYR A 66 -21.15 21.30 4.40
CA TYR A 66 -21.31 22.49 5.24
C TYR A 66 -20.05 22.76 6.07
N LEU A 67 -19.55 21.73 6.76
CA LEU A 67 -18.35 21.80 7.59
C LEU A 67 -17.08 22.05 6.73
N LYS A 68 -16.99 21.47 5.54
CA LYS A 68 -15.92 21.79 4.56
C LYS A 68 -15.93 23.25 4.16
N SER A 69 -17.11 23.76 3.82
CA SER A 69 -17.30 25.17 3.46
C SER A 69 -16.95 26.10 4.63
N ALA A 70 -17.28 25.74 5.87
CA ALA A 70 -16.91 26.51 7.06
C ALA A 70 -15.38 26.58 7.26
N VAL A 71 -14.68 25.44 7.16
CA VAL A 71 -13.20 25.38 7.28
C VAL A 71 -12.51 26.21 6.18
N GLN A 72 -13.03 26.17 4.95
CA GLN A 72 -12.48 26.94 3.82
C GLN A 72 -12.79 28.44 3.88
N LYS A 73 -13.96 28.84 4.38
CA LYS A 73 -14.38 30.26 4.45
C LYS A 73 -13.74 31.05 5.61
N LYS A 74 -13.05 30.39 6.54
CA LYS A 74 -12.18 30.91 7.63
C LYS A 74 -12.46 32.37 8.06
N LYS A 75 -13.66 32.65 8.57
CA LYS A 75 -13.94 33.92 9.27
C LYS A 75 -13.22 33.92 10.63
N PRO A 76 -12.56 35.01 11.04
CA PRO A 76 -11.76 35.04 12.27
C PRO A 76 -12.58 34.99 13.58
N GLU A 77 -13.90 35.20 13.53
CA GLU A 77 -14.74 35.34 14.73
C GLU A 77 -15.55 34.09 15.15
N THR A 78 -15.69 33.09 14.27
CA THR A 78 -16.42 31.84 14.61
C THR A 78 -15.50 30.85 15.30
N SER A 79 -15.85 30.43 16.51
CA SER A 79 -15.00 29.51 17.29
C SER A 79 -15.07 28.07 16.73
N LYS A 80 -13.99 27.30 16.87
CA LYS A 80 -13.99 25.87 16.50
C LYS A 80 -15.07 25.06 17.26
N LEU A 81 -15.51 25.56 18.42
CA LEU A 81 -16.49 24.93 19.30
C LEU A 81 -17.92 25.06 18.77
N ASP A 82 -18.26 26.15 18.06
CA ASP A 82 -19.60 26.38 17.50
C ASP A 82 -20.03 25.31 16.47
N TYR A 83 -19.08 24.55 15.92
CA TYR A 83 -19.31 23.46 14.98
C TYR A 83 -19.24 22.06 15.61
N GLY A 84 -18.94 21.94 16.91
CA GLY A 84 -18.66 20.66 17.57
C GLY A 84 -19.82 19.65 17.49
N GLY A 85 -21.05 20.06 17.82
CA GLY A 85 -22.23 19.18 17.75
C GLY A 85 -22.58 18.72 16.32
N LEU A 86 -22.38 19.59 15.32
CA LEU A 86 -22.55 19.26 13.90
C LEU A 86 -21.44 18.32 13.39
N ALA A 87 -20.20 18.54 13.83
CA ALA A 87 -19.05 17.68 13.56
C ALA A 87 -19.27 16.28 14.14
N ASP A 88 -19.69 16.18 15.39
CA ASP A 88 -20.04 14.93 16.06
C ASP A 88 -21.21 14.22 15.34
N THR A 89 -22.26 14.95 14.95
CA THR A 89 -23.39 14.41 14.16
C THR A 89 -22.94 13.86 12.79
N ALA A 90 -21.97 14.52 12.14
CA ALA A 90 -21.40 14.04 10.88
C ALA A 90 -20.61 12.74 11.09
N VAL A 91 -19.78 12.64 12.14
CA VAL A 91 -19.02 11.41 12.46
C VAL A 91 -19.96 10.23 12.72
N HIS A 92 -21.06 10.42 13.44
CA HIS A 92 -22.04 9.36 13.69
C HIS A 92 -22.69 8.83 12.40
N GLY A 93 -23.21 9.73 11.56
CA GLY A 93 -23.80 9.32 10.29
C GLY A 93 -22.80 8.62 9.38
N VAL A 94 -21.58 9.13 9.34
CA VAL A 94 -20.48 8.49 8.62
C VAL A 94 -20.18 7.08 9.17
N ALA A 95 -20.04 6.90 10.48
CA ALA A 95 -19.74 5.61 11.10
C ALA A 95 -20.77 4.52 10.75
N LEU A 96 -22.05 4.89 10.69
CA LEU A 96 -23.14 3.97 10.32
C LEU A 96 -23.15 3.63 8.83
N LEU A 97 -22.58 4.47 7.97
CA LEU A 97 -22.59 4.32 6.51
C LEU A 97 -21.35 3.60 5.95
N VAL A 98 -20.25 3.52 6.72
CA VAL A 98 -19.05 2.74 6.37
C VAL A 98 -19.34 1.23 6.26
N GLY A 99 -20.36 0.73 6.96
CA GLY A 99 -20.85 -0.65 6.80
C GLY A 99 -21.91 -0.85 5.70
N ARG A 100 -22.34 0.21 5.00
CA ARG A 100 -23.54 0.21 4.14
C ARG A 100 -23.33 0.97 2.82
N ALA A 101 -22.32 0.57 2.04
CA ALA A 101 -22.13 0.90 0.60
C ALA A 101 -22.23 2.40 0.19
N GLY A 102 -22.20 3.34 1.14
CA GLY A 102 -22.63 4.73 0.92
C GLY A 102 -21.51 5.74 0.67
N PHE A 103 -20.26 5.38 0.96
CA PHE A 103 -19.10 6.24 0.75
C PHE A 103 -17.96 5.48 0.06
N SER A 104 -17.38 6.09 -0.97
CA SER A 104 -16.05 5.73 -1.47
C SER A 104 -15.00 6.09 -0.41
N GLY A 105 -14.00 5.23 -0.19
CA GLY A 105 -13.00 5.41 0.87
C GLY A 105 -12.27 6.77 0.84
N ARG A 106 -12.09 7.37 -0.34
CA ARG A 106 -11.52 8.73 -0.45
C ARG A 106 -12.47 9.82 0.04
N ALA A 107 -13.76 9.71 -0.28
CA ALA A 107 -14.77 10.67 0.18
C ALA A 107 -14.92 10.62 1.71
N LEU A 108 -14.75 9.42 2.28
CA LEU A 108 -14.69 9.22 3.72
C LEU A 108 -13.46 9.94 4.32
N PHE A 109 -12.23 9.65 3.88
CA PHE A 109 -11.03 10.33 4.38
C PHE A 109 -11.12 11.86 4.30
N TRP A 110 -11.60 12.40 3.19
CA TRP A 110 -11.79 13.84 3.03
C TRP A 110 -12.82 14.43 4.01
N GLY A 111 -13.95 13.75 4.21
CA GLY A 111 -14.95 14.16 5.19
C GLY A 111 -14.40 14.11 6.61
N LEU A 112 -13.74 12.99 6.96
CA LEU A 112 -13.17 12.75 8.27
C LEU A 112 -12.01 13.72 8.58
N ARG A 113 -11.13 14.03 7.62
CA ARG A 113 -10.10 15.09 7.74
C ARG A 113 -10.71 16.47 7.93
N THR A 114 -11.76 16.81 7.17
CA THR A 114 -12.47 18.09 7.32
C THR A 114 -12.99 18.28 8.74
N VAL A 115 -13.60 17.23 9.28
CA VAL A 115 -14.26 17.24 10.59
C VAL A 115 -13.24 17.18 11.74
N SER A 116 -12.06 16.57 11.54
CA SER A 116 -10.96 16.53 12.52
C SER A 116 -10.41 17.91 12.94
N CYS A 117 -10.55 18.92 12.07
CA CYS A 117 -10.12 20.30 12.32
C CYS A 117 -11.08 21.12 13.20
N LEU A 118 -12.27 20.58 13.48
CA LEU A 118 -13.35 21.22 14.24
C LEU A 118 -13.39 20.67 15.69
N GLY A 119 -14.13 21.33 16.57
CA GLY A 119 -14.19 21.03 18.01
C GLY A 119 -14.91 19.72 18.37
N LEU A 120 -14.42 18.59 17.88
CA LEU A 120 -14.97 17.25 18.10
C LEU A 120 -14.95 16.81 19.56
N GLY A 121 -16.03 16.16 19.99
CA GLY A 121 -16.08 15.40 21.22
C GLY A 121 -15.04 14.28 21.28
N ARG A 122 -14.55 13.96 22.48
CA ARG A 122 -13.50 12.93 22.69
C ARG A 122 -13.91 11.56 22.11
N GLU A 123 -15.17 11.19 22.28
CA GLU A 123 -15.72 9.93 21.76
C GLU A 123 -15.78 9.93 20.23
N CYS A 124 -16.28 11.01 19.63
CA CYS A 124 -16.35 11.18 18.18
C CYS A 124 -14.95 11.17 17.55
N ARG A 125 -13.95 11.76 18.20
CA ARG A 125 -12.54 11.64 17.79
C ARG A 125 -12.05 10.18 17.83
N GLY A 126 -12.44 9.39 18.82
CA GLY A 126 -12.13 7.96 18.87
C GLY A 126 -12.82 7.16 17.77
N LYS A 127 -14.12 7.40 17.54
CA LYS A 127 -14.90 6.80 16.42
C LYS A 127 -14.25 7.16 15.06
N LEU A 128 -13.90 8.43 14.86
CA LEU A 128 -13.19 8.98 13.71
C LEU A 128 -11.85 8.27 13.44
N GLU A 129 -10.96 8.25 14.43
CA GLU A 129 -9.63 7.63 14.33
C GLU A 129 -9.72 6.13 14.04
N ARG A 130 -10.72 5.44 14.61
CA ARG A 130 -10.97 4.03 14.31
C ARG A 130 -11.35 3.81 12.84
N LEU A 131 -12.25 4.64 12.29
CA LEU A 131 -12.67 4.54 10.88
C LEU A 131 -11.52 4.85 9.91
N MET A 132 -10.73 5.89 10.19
CA MET A 132 -9.57 6.25 9.37
C MET A 132 -8.46 5.21 9.45
N GLY A 133 -8.20 4.67 10.65
CA GLY A 133 -7.22 3.59 10.84
C GLY A 133 -7.58 2.33 10.06
N LEU A 134 -8.84 1.93 10.05
CA LEU A 134 -9.30 0.74 9.30
C LEU A 134 -9.20 0.85 7.77
N MET A 135 -8.90 2.03 7.22
CA MET A 135 -8.82 2.24 5.77
C MET A 135 -7.45 2.72 5.26
N MET A 136 -6.38 2.60 6.07
CA MET A 136 -5.05 3.07 5.66
C MET A 136 -4.54 2.42 4.35
N ASP A 137 -5.07 1.26 3.94
CA ASP A 137 -4.68 0.60 2.68
C ASP A 137 -5.26 1.27 1.41
N VAL A 138 -6.22 2.18 1.54
CA VAL A 138 -6.80 2.98 0.44
C VAL A 138 -6.55 4.49 0.55
N ALA A 139 -5.88 4.93 1.62
CA ALA A 139 -5.52 6.33 1.87
C ALA A 139 -4.37 6.83 0.97
N THR A 140 -4.37 8.13 0.66
CA THR A 140 -3.18 8.85 0.18
C THR A 140 -2.44 9.53 1.32
N VAL A 141 -1.26 10.10 1.04
CA VAL A 141 -0.50 10.86 2.04
C VAL A 141 -1.28 12.12 2.44
N ASP A 142 -1.88 12.81 1.48
CA ASP A 142 -2.76 13.96 1.72
C ASP A 142 -3.92 13.63 2.66
N ASP A 143 -4.48 12.42 2.60
CA ASP A 143 -5.59 12.02 3.45
C ASP A 143 -5.21 11.94 4.95
N ILE A 144 -3.92 11.73 5.26
CA ILE A 144 -3.39 11.60 6.64
C ILE A 144 -2.56 12.80 7.13
N LEU A 145 -2.24 13.77 6.27
CA LEU A 145 -1.56 15.02 6.65
C LEU A 145 -2.51 15.97 7.42
N VAL A 146 -2.66 15.74 8.72
CA VAL A 146 -3.41 16.61 9.64
C VAL A 146 -2.46 17.58 10.33
N SER A 147 -2.84 18.86 10.46
CA SER A 147 -2.02 19.89 11.12
C SER A 147 -1.96 19.70 12.64
N GLY A 148 -0.79 19.95 13.22
CA GLY A 148 -0.59 19.89 14.67
C GLY A 148 -1.25 21.04 15.42
N ASP A 149 -1.78 20.78 16.61
CA ASP A 149 -2.18 21.80 17.59
C ASP A 149 -1.09 21.87 18.66
N GLY A 150 -0.27 22.94 18.66
CA GLY A 150 0.87 23.09 19.57
C GLY A 150 2.28 23.00 18.97
N GLY A 151 2.55 23.73 17.88
CA GLY A 151 3.91 24.12 17.48
C GLY A 151 4.68 23.20 16.51
N GLY A 152 4.14 22.04 16.13
CA GLY A 152 4.62 21.24 14.99
C GLY A 152 3.70 21.41 13.78
N VAL A 153 4.22 21.27 12.56
CA VAL A 153 3.41 21.44 11.34
C VAL A 153 2.35 20.34 11.22
N TYR A 154 2.68 19.12 11.67
CA TYR A 154 1.84 17.93 11.53
C TYR A 154 1.52 17.23 12.87
N ASP A 155 0.30 16.71 13.02
CA ASP A 155 -0.06 15.81 14.13
C ASP A 155 0.43 14.38 13.85
N VAL A 156 1.71 14.16 14.13
CA VAL A 156 2.33 12.83 14.07
C VAL A 156 1.68 11.82 15.03
N ASN A 157 1.16 12.29 16.17
CA ASN A 157 0.53 11.40 17.14
C ASN A 157 -0.79 10.85 16.60
N PHE A 158 -1.53 11.63 15.81
CA PHE A 158 -2.73 11.18 15.10
C PHE A 158 -2.42 10.03 14.14
N VAL A 159 -1.40 10.18 13.28
CA VAL A 159 -1.00 9.12 12.35
C VAL A 159 -0.55 7.85 13.08
N LEU A 160 0.18 7.96 14.19
CA LEU A 160 0.52 6.82 15.05
C LEU A 160 -0.72 6.10 15.61
N ARG A 161 -1.77 6.83 16.00
CA ARG A 161 -3.04 6.22 16.43
C ARG A 161 -3.75 5.50 15.28
N LEU A 162 -3.72 6.06 14.05
CA LEU A 162 -4.27 5.38 12.87
C LEU A 162 -3.53 4.07 12.55
N VAL A 163 -2.18 4.11 12.52
CA VAL A 163 -1.36 2.92 12.25
C VAL A 163 -1.61 1.84 13.32
N ARG A 164 -1.68 2.24 14.60
CA ARG A 164 -1.99 1.32 15.69
C ARG A 164 -3.34 0.62 15.47
N VAL A 165 -4.40 1.37 15.16
CA VAL A 165 -5.72 0.78 14.82
C VAL A 165 -5.62 -0.19 13.65
N TYR A 166 -4.87 0.15 12.60
CA TYR A 166 -4.72 -0.73 11.44
C TYR A 166 -4.02 -2.05 11.81
N VAL A 167 -2.90 -1.98 12.53
CA VAL A 167 -2.16 -3.18 12.98
C VAL A 167 -2.99 -4.03 13.93
N GLU A 168 -3.68 -3.40 14.90
CA GLU A 168 -4.55 -4.10 15.87
C GLU A 168 -5.82 -4.67 15.25
N SER A 169 -6.22 -4.24 14.05
CA SER A 169 -7.38 -4.79 13.34
C SER A 169 -7.16 -6.20 12.77
N GLY A 170 -5.94 -6.73 12.82
CA GLY A 170 -5.65 -8.13 12.49
C GLY A 170 -5.73 -8.46 11.00
N THR A 171 -5.52 -7.49 10.09
CA THR A 171 -5.53 -7.75 8.64
C THR A 171 -4.41 -8.71 8.24
N SER A 172 -4.76 -9.95 7.92
CA SER A 172 -3.81 -10.96 7.39
C SER A 172 -3.43 -10.73 5.92
N ASP A 173 -4.07 -9.78 5.23
CA ASP A 173 -3.75 -9.39 3.86
C ASP A 173 -2.42 -8.62 3.80
N LEU A 174 -1.34 -9.37 3.57
CA LEU A 174 0.01 -8.86 3.37
C LEU A 174 0.09 -7.82 2.23
N GLY A 175 -0.77 -7.95 1.21
CA GLY A 175 -0.83 -7.01 0.10
C GLY A 175 -1.33 -5.63 0.52
N LYS A 176 -2.33 -5.57 1.40
CA LYS A 176 -2.80 -4.33 2.04
C LYS A 176 -1.80 -3.80 3.07
N MET A 177 -1.24 -4.65 3.91
CA MET A 177 -0.18 -4.26 4.85
C MET A 177 1.00 -3.57 4.14
N LYS A 178 1.39 -4.08 2.96
CA LYS A 178 2.41 -3.44 2.10
C LYS A 178 1.97 -2.12 1.45
N LYS A 179 0.67 -1.89 1.23
CA LYS A 179 0.16 -0.55 0.83
C LYS A 179 0.34 0.44 1.98
N VAL A 180 0.01 0.04 3.21
CA VAL A 180 0.20 0.87 4.40
C VAL A 180 1.67 1.15 4.68
N GLY A 181 2.56 0.16 4.52
CA GLY A 181 4.02 0.38 4.55
C GLY A 181 4.47 1.48 3.59
N ARG A 182 4.06 1.41 2.31
CA ARG A 182 4.37 2.46 1.33
C ARG A 182 3.72 3.82 1.62
N LEU A 183 2.58 3.85 2.31
CA LEU A 183 1.94 5.09 2.74
C LEU A 183 2.75 5.75 3.88
N VAL A 184 3.12 4.98 4.89
CA VAL A 184 3.93 5.44 6.03
C VAL A 184 5.31 5.90 5.58
N ASP A 185 5.96 5.18 4.66
CA ASP A 185 7.27 5.56 4.12
C ASP A 185 7.23 6.87 3.32
N LYS A 186 6.13 7.16 2.63
CA LYS A 186 5.92 8.48 1.99
C LYS A 186 5.64 9.56 3.02
N TYR A 187 4.77 9.28 3.99
CA TYR A 187 4.44 10.22 5.07
C TYR A 187 5.69 10.63 5.87
N LEU A 188 6.59 9.69 6.17
CA LEU A 188 7.91 9.97 6.74
C LEU A 188 8.67 11.01 5.90
N GLY A 189 8.73 10.82 4.58
CA GLY A 189 9.37 11.77 3.67
C GLY A 189 8.75 13.18 3.67
N GLU A 190 7.43 13.29 3.79
CA GLU A 190 6.73 14.59 3.85
C GLU A 190 6.96 15.32 5.19
N ILE A 191 7.07 14.58 6.31
CA ILE A 191 7.32 15.19 7.62
C ILE A 191 8.81 15.42 7.90
N SER A 192 9.72 14.72 7.20
CA SER A 192 11.17 14.83 7.41
C SER A 192 11.72 16.27 7.41
N PRO A 193 11.25 17.22 6.57
CA PRO A 193 11.75 18.60 6.58
C PRO A 193 11.28 19.47 7.77
N ASP A 194 10.27 19.05 8.55
CA ASP A 194 9.71 19.83 9.64
C ASP A 194 10.72 19.98 10.79
N GLN A 195 11.22 21.21 11.00
CA GLN A 195 12.17 21.55 12.06
C GLN A 195 11.62 21.29 13.48
N GLY A 196 10.30 21.18 13.64
CA GLY A 196 9.64 20.79 14.89
C GLY A 196 9.59 19.28 15.12
N LEU A 197 9.97 18.45 14.13
CA LEU A 197 9.91 17.00 14.22
C LEU A 197 11.08 16.44 15.03
N LYS A 198 10.81 16.01 16.26
CA LYS A 198 11.80 15.32 17.11
C LYS A 198 12.14 13.93 16.56
N VAL A 199 13.42 13.54 16.62
CA VAL A 199 13.92 12.19 16.28
C VAL A 199 13.07 11.06 16.87
N SER A 200 12.59 11.22 18.12
CA SER A 200 11.74 10.21 18.78
C SER A 200 10.38 10.02 18.10
N LYS A 201 9.80 11.07 17.50
CA LYS A 201 8.55 10.98 16.72
C LYS A 201 8.80 10.35 15.35
N PHE A 202 9.89 10.70 14.69
CA PHE A 202 10.30 10.08 13.42
C PHE A 202 10.48 8.56 13.59
N LEU A 203 11.27 8.15 14.60
CA LEU A 203 11.50 6.72 14.90
C LEU A 203 10.20 5.99 15.22
N ALA A 204 9.32 6.58 16.03
CA ALA A 204 8.03 5.97 16.36
C ALA A 204 7.18 5.67 15.11
N VAL A 205 7.25 6.51 14.07
CA VAL A 205 6.54 6.28 12.79
C VAL A 205 7.28 5.28 11.90
N ALA A 206 8.61 5.31 11.85
CA ALA A 206 9.39 4.33 11.08
C ALA A 206 9.19 2.90 11.62
N GLU A 207 9.18 2.76 12.95
CA GLU A 207 9.07 1.50 13.69
C GLU A 207 7.60 1.09 13.98
N SER A 208 6.59 1.86 13.54
CA SER A 208 5.16 1.56 13.83
C SER A 208 4.58 0.37 13.05
N LEU A 209 5.32 -0.20 12.10
CA LEU A 209 4.88 -1.30 11.25
C LEU A 209 5.88 -2.46 11.30
N PRO A 210 5.42 -3.73 11.24
CA PRO A 210 6.31 -4.87 11.18
C PRO A 210 7.09 -4.90 9.86
N ASP A 211 8.27 -5.51 9.88
CA ASP A 211 9.13 -5.65 8.70
C ASP A 211 8.44 -6.29 7.49
N SER A 212 7.42 -7.14 7.68
CA SER A 212 6.62 -7.73 6.61
C SER A 212 5.83 -6.70 5.78
N ALA A 213 5.54 -5.52 6.34
CA ALA A 213 4.92 -4.39 5.63
C ALA A 213 5.85 -3.77 4.57
N ARG A 214 7.16 -4.08 4.59
CA ARG A 214 8.16 -3.51 3.68
C ARG A 214 8.89 -4.59 2.90
N ASP A 215 8.77 -4.51 1.57
CA ASP A 215 9.62 -5.26 0.65
C ASP A 215 11.07 -4.73 0.69
N PHE A 216 11.21 -3.41 0.72
CA PHE A 216 12.49 -2.70 0.80
C PHE A 216 12.41 -1.52 1.78
N PHE A 217 13.52 -1.16 2.40
CA PHE A 217 13.63 -0.02 3.33
C PHE A 217 14.12 1.28 2.65
N ASP A 218 14.28 1.27 1.33
CA ASP A 218 14.73 2.42 0.52
C ASP A 218 13.87 3.68 0.74
N GLY A 219 12.57 3.52 0.96
CA GLY A 219 11.66 4.63 1.28
C GLY A 219 11.96 5.27 2.63
N VAL A 220 12.24 4.45 3.65
CA VAL A 220 12.67 4.89 4.98
C VAL A 220 14.06 5.53 4.92
N TYR A 221 15.00 4.96 4.16
CA TYR A 221 16.33 5.54 3.94
C TYR A 221 16.24 6.95 3.32
N ARG A 222 15.43 7.12 2.27
CA ARG A 222 15.21 8.45 1.67
C ARG A 222 14.63 9.44 2.68
N ALA A 223 13.69 9.02 3.53
CA ALA A 223 13.15 9.88 4.58
C ALA A 223 14.21 10.25 5.64
N VAL A 224 15.10 9.31 6.01
CA VAL A 224 16.25 9.57 6.89
C VAL A 224 17.22 10.57 6.27
N ASP A 225 17.56 10.46 4.99
CA ASP A 225 18.45 11.41 4.31
C ASP A 225 17.84 12.83 4.26
N ILE A 226 16.57 12.96 3.89
CA ILE A 226 15.84 14.25 3.92
C ILE A 226 15.81 14.84 5.34
N TYR A 227 15.65 14.01 6.37
CA TYR A 227 15.68 14.47 7.76
C TYR A 227 17.08 14.97 8.15
N LEU A 228 18.14 14.23 7.82
CA LEU A 228 19.53 14.63 8.06
C LEU A 228 19.95 15.87 7.27
N GLU A 229 19.42 16.06 6.07
CA GLU A 229 19.63 17.26 5.23
C GLU A 229 19.00 18.51 5.84
N SER A 230 17.76 18.37 6.31
CA SER A 230 16.99 19.46 6.92
C SER A 230 17.40 19.77 8.37
N HIS A 231 18.08 18.84 9.07
CA HIS A 231 18.48 19.00 10.47
C HIS A 231 20.03 18.97 10.63
N PRO A 232 20.77 19.96 10.10
CA PRO A 232 22.25 19.94 10.07
C PRO A 232 22.88 19.91 11.48
N ASN A 233 22.21 20.50 12.46
CA ASN A 233 22.71 20.67 13.84
C ASN A 233 22.63 19.39 14.71
N MET A 234 22.17 18.26 14.16
CA MET A 234 22.12 16.99 14.89
C MET A 234 23.51 16.48 15.28
N SER A 235 23.64 16.01 16.53
CA SER A 235 24.84 15.33 17.03
C SER A 235 25.09 13.97 16.37
N SER A 236 26.33 13.47 16.39
CA SER A 236 26.68 12.17 15.81
C SER A 236 25.87 11.01 16.41
N ASP A 237 25.55 11.09 17.70
CA ASP A 237 24.76 10.08 18.41
C ASP A 237 23.29 10.12 17.98
N GLU A 238 22.70 11.30 17.77
CA GLU A 238 21.34 11.44 17.23
C GLU A 238 21.24 10.93 15.80
N ARG A 239 22.25 11.20 14.95
CA ARG A 239 22.30 10.66 13.57
C ARG A 239 22.41 9.13 13.59
N THR A 240 23.21 8.57 14.50
CA THR A 240 23.34 7.12 14.70
C THR A 240 22.01 6.52 15.18
N ARG A 241 21.36 7.17 16.14
CA ARG A 241 20.05 6.76 16.67
C ARG A 241 18.96 6.82 15.61
N LEU A 242 18.95 7.84 14.74
CA LEU A 242 18.01 7.97 13.63
C LEU A 242 18.18 6.82 12.63
N CYS A 243 19.42 6.48 12.28
CA CYS A 243 19.72 5.41 11.31
C CYS A 243 19.37 3.99 11.80
N ARG A 244 19.00 3.81 13.07
CA ARG A 244 18.60 2.52 13.66
C ARG A 244 17.31 1.95 13.06
N CYS A 245 16.40 2.79 12.56
CA CYS A 245 15.14 2.32 11.97
C CYS A 245 15.29 1.72 10.56
N LEU A 246 16.52 1.49 10.08
CA LEU A 246 16.80 0.93 8.77
C LEU A 246 17.16 -0.56 8.89
N ASN A 247 16.35 -1.43 8.30
CA ASN A 247 16.76 -2.82 8.07
C ASN A 247 17.71 -2.88 6.86
N TYR A 248 19.01 -3.00 7.11
CA TYR A 248 20.05 -3.06 6.06
C TYR A 248 19.95 -4.30 5.16
N GLU A 249 19.36 -5.40 5.63
CA GLU A 249 19.11 -6.60 4.83
C GLU A 249 17.99 -6.38 3.79
N LYS A 250 17.13 -5.39 4.03
CA LYS A 250 16.04 -4.96 3.14
C LYS A 250 16.36 -3.70 2.35
N LEU A 251 17.59 -3.18 2.38
CA LEU A 251 18.01 -2.16 1.42
C LEU A 251 18.34 -2.80 0.06
N THR A 252 18.00 -2.09 -1.01
CA THR A 252 18.55 -2.40 -2.34
C THR A 252 20.05 -2.07 -2.42
N LEU A 253 20.73 -2.60 -3.44
CA LEU A 253 22.14 -2.35 -3.65
C LEU A 253 22.44 -0.86 -3.88
N GLU A 254 21.58 -0.16 -4.64
CA GLU A 254 21.77 1.27 -4.91
C GLU A 254 21.52 2.11 -3.66
N ALA A 255 20.41 1.88 -2.94
CA ALA A 255 20.17 2.57 -1.67
C ALA A 255 21.29 2.35 -0.64
N CYS A 256 21.90 1.16 -0.60
CA CYS A 256 23.05 0.91 0.27
C CYS A 256 24.34 1.60 -0.20
N LYS A 257 24.59 1.71 -1.51
CA LYS A 257 25.73 2.48 -2.05
C LYS A 257 25.58 3.96 -1.74
N ASP A 258 24.37 4.50 -1.87
CA ASP A 258 24.07 5.91 -1.62
C ASP A 258 24.22 6.21 -0.13
N LEU A 259 23.66 5.36 0.75
CA LEU A 259 23.85 5.43 2.20
C LEU A 259 25.34 5.42 2.58
N ALA A 260 26.14 4.53 1.97
CA ALA A 260 27.56 4.42 2.26
C ALA A 260 28.41 5.60 1.76
N LYS A 261 27.92 6.35 0.76
CA LYS A 261 28.57 7.56 0.24
C LYS A 261 28.13 8.85 0.95
N ASN A 262 27.02 8.81 1.66
CA ASN A 262 26.41 9.99 2.25
C ASN A 262 27.21 10.48 3.49
N PRO A 263 27.84 11.67 3.45
CA PRO A 263 28.69 12.16 4.54
C PRO A 263 27.90 12.53 5.81
N ARG A 264 26.56 12.60 5.74
CA ARG A 264 25.70 12.82 6.91
C ARG A 264 25.51 11.54 7.73
N ILE A 265 25.71 10.38 7.12
CA ILE A 265 25.57 9.06 7.76
C ILE A 265 26.83 8.74 8.59
N PRO A 266 26.71 8.32 9.86
CA PRO A 266 27.86 7.93 10.67
C PRO A 266 28.66 6.76 10.04
N PRO A 267 30.01 6.80 10.02
CA PRO A 267 30.82 5.77 9.36
C PRO A 267 30.56 4.33 9.84
N ARG A 268 30.19 4.15 11.12
CA ARG A 268 29.80 2.84 11.68
C ARG A 268 28.52 2.29 11.04
N VAL A 269 27.53 3.15 10.77
CA VAL A 269 26.27 2.80 10.10
C VAL A 269 26.53 2.43 8.64
N ALA A 270 27.32 3.23 7.93
CA ALA A 270 27.73 2.93 6.55
C ALA A 270 28.45 1.58 6.44
N MET A 271 29.38 1.29 7.35
CA MET A 271 30.07 0.01 7.43
C MET A 271 29.11 -1.17 7.69
N GLN A 272 28.19 -1.03 8.65
CA GLN A 272 27.19 -2.07 8.95
C GLN A 272 26.31 -2.38 7.73
N ALA A 273 25.82 -1.36 7.03
CA ALA A 273 25.00 -1.54 5.83
C ALA A 273 25.76 -2.28 4.72
N LEU A 274 27.02 -1.95 4.47
CA LEU A 274 27.88 -2.63 3.50
C LEU A 274 28.12 -4.10 3.86
N VAL A 275 28.37 -4.41 5.14
CA VAL A 275 28.54 -5.80 5.62
C VAL A 275 27.26 -6.62 5.39
N SER A 276 26.09 -6.05 5.69
CA SER A 276 24.79 -6.69 5.42
C SER A 276 24.53 -6.95 3.92
N GLN A 277 25.05 -6.12 3.02
CA GLN A 277 24.98 -6.43 1.58
C GLN A 277 25.95 -7.54 1.17
N GLN A 278 27.17 -7.54 1.73
CA GLN A 278 28.19 -8.55 1.42
C GLN A 278 27.73 -9.97 1.83
N SER A 279 27.14 -10.12 3.02
CA SER A 279 26.61 -11.41 3.50
C SER A 279 25.49 -11.95 2.59
N ARG A 280 24.55 -11.09 2.16
CA ARG A 280 23.48 -11.46 1.21
C ARG A 280 24.03 -11.96 -0.13
N LEU A 281 25.07 -11.31 -0.66
CA LEU A 281 25.71 -11.72 -1.90
C LEU A 281 26.47 -13.05 -1.74
N GLN A 282 27.15 -13.26 -0.62
CA GLN A 282 27.81 -14.54 -0.30
C GLN A 282 26.80 -15.68 -0.14
N GLY A 283 25.69 -15.46 0.57
CA GLY A 283 24.61 -16.44 0.72
C GLY A 283 24.00 -16.85 -0.63
N ARG A 284 23.71 -15.88 -1.52
CA ARG A 284 23.26 -16.16 -2.89
C ARG A 284 24.27 -16.99 -3.69
N ARG A 285 25.57 -16.68 -3.59
CA ARG A 285 26.63 -17.46 -4.26
C ARG A 285 26.75 -18.88 -3.71
N ALA A 286 26.57 -19.08 -2.41
CA ALA A 286 26.56 -20.40 -1.78
C ALA A 286 25.38 -21.27 -2.25
N ILE A 287 24.18 -20.68 -2.41
CA ILE A 287 23.01 -21.39 -2.96
C ILE A 287 23.27 -21.85 -4.40
N ILE A 288 23.78 -20.95 -5.25
CA ILE A 288 24.14 -21.27 -6.65
C ILE A 288 25.21 -22.37 -6.71
N SER A 289 26.22 -22.31 -5.83
CA SER A 289 27.28 -23.33 -5.76
C SER A 289 26.75 -24.71 -5.31
N ARG A 290 25.76 -24.75 -4.41
CA ARG A 290 25.10 -25.99 -3.99
C ARG A 290 24.25 -26.59 -5.11
N HIS A 291 23.51 -25.77 -5.86
CA HIS A 291 22.76 -26.23 -7.05
C HIS A 291 23.69 -26.81 -8.13
N HIS A 292 24.87 -26.24 -8.36
CA HIS A 292 25.82 -26.77 -9.34
C HIS A 292 26.47 -28.10 -8.94
N HIS A 293 26.64 -28.40 -7.64
CA HIS A 293 27.22 -29.67 -7.19
C HIS A 293 26.25 -30.87 -7.28
N HIS A 294 24.93 -30.66 -7.31
CA HIS A 294 23.98 -31.77 -7.41
C HIS A 294 23.79 -32.34 -8.83
N HIS A 295 24.24 -31.65 -9.88
CA HIS A 295 24.10 -32.12 -11.27
C HIS A 295 25.31 -32.92 -11.82
N HIS A 296 26.38 -33.10 -11.04
CA HIS A 296 27.56 -33.88 -11.43
C HIS A 296 27.92 -34.97 -10.41
N HIS A 297 26.99 -35.90 -10.16
CA HIS A 297 27.35 -37.22 -9.63
C HIS A 297 26.86 -38.35 -10.54
N ASN A 298 27.77 -38.83 -11.38
CA ASN A 298 27.64 -40.11 -12.08
C ASN A 298 28.11 -41.22 -11.13
N PRO A 299 27.27 -42.21 -10.75
CA PRO A 299 27.67 -43.25 -9.80
C PRO A 299 28.55 -44.30 -10.49
N LYS A 300 29.87 -44.08 -10.48
CA LYS A 300 30.85 -45.16 -10.72
C LYS A 300 31.24 -45.79 -9.38
N THR A 301 30.98 -47.08 -9.28
CA THR A 301 31.34 -47.94 -8.15
C THR A 301 32.86 -48.01 -7.94
N PRO A 302 33.30 -48.15 -6.68
CA PRO A 302 34.50 -48.92 -6.36
C PRO A 302 34.11 -50.24 -5.69
N SER A 303 34.62 -51.35 -6.23
CA SER A 303 34.47 -52.68 -5.65
C SER A 303 35.29 -52.83 -4.37
N SER A 304 34.79 -53.62 -3.43
CA SER A 304 35.47 -54.01 -2.20
C SER A 304 36.74 -54.83 -2.46
N ARG A 305 37.80 -54.61 -1.68
CA ARG A 305 38.78 -55.67 -1.39
C ARG A 305 39.29 -55.58 0.05
N ALA A 306 39.21 -56.70 0.76
CA ALA A 306 39.55 -56.80 2.18
C ALA A 306 40.99 -57.30 2.40
N SER A 307 41.57 -56.93 3.55
CA SER A 307 42.71 -57.56 4.28
C SER A 307 43.19 -56.58 5.38
N THR A 308 43.74 -56.94 6.53
CA THR A 308 43.59 -58.12 7.44
C THR A 308 44.01 -57.63 8.85
N THR A 309 43.34 -58.09 9.93
CA THR A 309 43.72 -57.89 11.36
C THR A 309 45.00 -58.69 11.76
N PRO A 310 45.62 -58.64 12.99
CA PRO A 310 45.01 -58.38 14.32
C PRO A 310 45.88 -57.75 15.47
N GLY A 311 45.28 -57.63 16.67
CA GLY A 311 45.93 -57.45 17.99
C GLY A 311 45.35 -56.25 18.79
N ARG A 312 44.53 -56.32 19.85
CA ARG A 312 44.23 -57.23 21.00
C ARG A 312 44.65 -56.59 22.35
N ALA A 313 43.68 -56.00 23.07
CA ALA A 313 43.45 -56.05 24.54
C ALA A 313 42.13 -55.26 24.81
N HIS A 314 41.05 -55.81 25.40
CA HIS A 314 40.81 -56.06 26.84
C HIS A 314 41.06 -54.80 27.71
N SER A 315 40.22 -54.30 28.63
CA SER A 315 38.90 -54.65 29.21
C SER A 315 38.49 -53.51 30.19
N ALA A 316 37.25 -53.29 30.70
CA ALA A 316 35.90 -53.83 30.45
C ALA A 316 34.79 -52.97 31.14
N VAL A 317 33.58 -52.98 30.55
CA VAL A 317 32.21 -53.00 31.15
C VAL A 317 31.88 -52.18 32.42
N ALA A 318 30.90 -51.27 32.28
CA ALA A 318 29.81 -51.06 33.25
C ALA A 318 28.57 -50.49 32.52
N GLU A 319 27.45 -51.22 32.54
CA GLU A 319 26.17 -50.88 31.91
C GLU A 319 25.05 -51.30 32.87
N ILE A 320 23.96 -50.52 33.01
CA ILE A 320 22.55 -50.95 33.25
C ILE A 320 21.62 -49.72 33.40
N LYS A 321 20.73 -49.56 32.40
CA LYS A 321 19.25 -49.25 32.41
C LYS A 321 18.70 -48.15 33.37
N ALA A 322 18.07 -47.08 32.86
CA ALA A 322 16.66 -46.94 32.36
C ALA A 322 15.75 -46.27 33.44
N GLU A 323 14.67 -45.52 33.18
CA GLU A 323 13.88 -45.22 31.96
C GLU A 323 13.08 -43.88 32.14
N GLU A 324 12.54 -43.29 31.04
CA GLU A 324 11.39 -42.33 30.93
C GLU A 324 11.27 -41.05 31.82
N ALA A 325 10.65 -39.92 31.43
CA ALA A 325 10.22 -39.38 30.12
C ALA A 325 9.89 -37.88 30.24
N SER A 326 10.14 -37.06 29.20
CA SER A 326 9.39 -35.82 28.83
C SER A 326 10.04 -35.13 27.62
N SER A 327 9.26 -34.81 26.58
CA SER A 327 9.76 -34.32 25.27
C SER A 327 9.37 -32.86 24.98
N PRO A 328 10.23 -32.04 24.34
CA PRO A 328 9.83 -30.77 23.72
C PRO A 328 9.23 -30.97 22.30
N PRO A 329 8.48 -29.99 21.76
CA PRO A 329 7.51 -30.24 20.68
C PRO A 329 8.06 -30.24 19.24
N ARG A 330 7.57 -31.18 18.43
CA ARG A 330 7.91 -31.35 17.00
C ARG A 330 6.97 -30.57 16.06
N HIS A 331 7.08 -29.24 16.02
CA HIS A 331 6.25 -28.41 15.13
C HIS A 331 7.00 -27.47 14.17
N ALA A 332 8.34 -27.41 14.21
CA ALA A 332 9.12 -26.53 13.32
C ALA A 332 9.61 -27.20 12.02
N GLU A 333 9.89 -28.51 12.05
CA GLU A 333 10.53 -29.21 10.92
C GLU A 333 9.58 -29.48 9.73
N MET A 334 8.27 -29.47 9.96
CA MET A 334 7.28 -29.77 8.93
C MET A 334 7.06 -28.58 7.96
N ASP A 335 7.13 -27.35 8.47
CA ASP A 335 6.96 -26.12 7.69
C ASP A 335 8.16 -25.87 6.75
N GLU A 336 9.38 -26.23 7.17
CA GLU A 336 10.58 -26.07 6.33
C GLU A 336 10.57 -27.04 5.15
N GLU A 337 10.16 -28.29 5.35
CA GLU A 337 10.07 -29.28 4.28
C GLU A 337 8.89 -28.98 3.32
N GLU A 338 7.75 -28.47 3.82
CA GLU A 338 6.68 -27.96 2.96
C GLU A 338 7.13 -26.74 2.15
N MET A 339 7.88 -25.80 2.75
CA MET A 339 8.45 -24.65 2.03
C MET A 339 9.44 -25.11 0.95
N ARG A 340 10.24 -26.15 1.24
CA ARG A 340 11.18 -26.76 0.29
C ARG A 340 10.47 -27.42 -0.89
N LEU A 341 9.40 -28.17 -0.63
CA LEU A 341 8.55 -28.80 -1.66
C LEU A 341 7.81 -27.75 -2.51
N ASN A 342 7.29 -26.67 -1.90
CA ASN A 342 6.67 -25.57 -2.63
C ASN A 342 7.68 -24.83 -3.52
N PHE A 343 8.91 -24.59 -3.04
CA PHE A 343 9.97 -24.00 -3.86
C PHE A 343 10.36 -24.89 -5.04
N GLN A 344 10.52 -26.20 -4.84
CA GLN A 344 10.78 -27.15 -5.93
C GLN A 344 9.64 -27.16 -6.96
N ARG A 345 8.39 -27.13 -6.51
CA ARG A 345 7.20 -27.05 -7.38
C ARG A 345 7.18 -25.74 -8.19
N MET A 346 7.59 -24.63 -7.61
CA MET A 346 7.74 -23.35 -8.33
C MET A 346 8.88 -23.42 -9.36
N GLN A 347 10.04 -23.99 -9.03
CA GLN A 347 11.14 -24.17 -9.98
C GLN A 347 10.72 -25.02 -11.19
N TRP A 348 10.01 -26.14 -10.96
CA TRP A 348 9.57 -27.02 -12.04
C TRP A 348 8.59 -26.31 -13.01
N ARG A 349 7.66 -25.51 -12.46
CA ARG A 349 6.74 -24.68 -13.27
C ARG A 349 7.45 -23.59 -14.06
N VAL A 350 8.55 -23.02 -13.57
CA VAL A 350 9.36 -22.06 -14.33
C VAL A 350 10.04 -22.75 -15.53
N VAL A 351 10.64 -23.93 -15.32
CA VAL A 351 11.26 -24.72 -16.41
C VAL A 351 10.22 -25.14 -17.46
N GLU A 352 9.01 -25.50 -17.04
CA GLU A 352 7.90 -25.81 -17.95
C GLU A 352 7.46 -24.57 -18.76
N LEU A 353 7.35 -23.40 -18.12
CA LEU A 353 7.05 -22.13 -18.79
C LEU A 353 8.14 -21.70 -19.77
N GLU A 354 9.43 -21.83 -19.41
CA GLU A 354 10.55 -21.56 -20.30
C GLU A 354 10.52 -22.45 -21.56
N LYS A 355 10.18 -23.75 -21.39
CA LYS A 355 9.99 -24.69 -22.50
C LYS A 355 8.81 -24.28 -23.40
N VAL A 356 7.70 -23.81 -22.84
CA VAL A 356 6.56 -23.28 -23.61
C VAL A 356 6.94 -22.00 -24.35
N CYS A 357 7.71 -21.10 -23.73
CA CYS A 357 8.23 -19.89 -24.36
C CYS A 357 9.17 -20.20 -25.54
N GLU A 358 10.08 -21.17 -25.42
CA GLU A 358 10.96 -21.57 -26.52
C GLU A 358 10.20 -22.30 -27.65
N ASP A 359 9.20 -23.16 -27.37
CA ASP A 359 8.38 -23.75 -28.44
C ASP A 359 7.55 -22.66 -29.16
N MET A 360 6.99 -21.70 -28.42
CA MET A 360 6.24 -20.58 -28.99
C MET A 360 7.14 -19.67 -29.85
N LYS A 361 8.37 -19.37 -29.39
CA LYS A 361 9.40 -18.65 -30.15
C LYS A 361 9.81 -19.41 -31.41
N GLY A 362 9.99 -20.73 -31.33
CA GLY A 362 10.23 -21.61 -32.48
C GLY A 362 9.09 -21.60 -33.49
N ARG A 363 7.83 -21.62 -33.03
CA ARG A 363 6.63 -21.45 -33.88
C ARG A 363 6.60 -20.07 -34.54
N MET A 364 6.89 -19.00 -33.81
CA MET A 364 6.97 -17.64 -34.35
C MET A 364 8.04 -17.53 -35.44
N SER A 365 9.24 -18.10 -35.24
CA SER A 365 10.28 -18.13 -36.28
C SER A 365 9.88 -18.94 -37.52
N LYS A 366 9.11 -20.03 -37.37
CA LYS A 366 8.54 -20.79 -38.51
C LYS A 366 7.48 -19.98 -39.26
N MET A 367 6.58 -19.29 -38.56
CA MET A 367 5.59 -18.38 -39.19
C MET A 367 6.26 -17.22 -39.93
N ALA A 368 7.34 -16.65 -39.37
CA ALA A 368 8.11 -15.59 -40.03
C ALA A 368 8.75 -16.09 -41.34
N LYS A 369 9.33 -17.31 -41.34
CA LYS A 369 9.90 -17.92 -42.55
C LYS A 369 8.84 -18.24 -43.60
N ASN A 370 7.66 -18.73 -43.22
CA ASN A 370 6.57 -19.02 -44.17
C ASN A 370 5.91 -17.76 -44.78
N LYS A 371 6.13 -16.56 -44.23
CA LYS A 371 5.72 -15.30 -44.90
C LYS A 371 6.70 -14.85 -45.99
N GLY A 372 7.90 -15.45 -46.09
CA GLY A 372 8.90 -15.12 -47.11
C GLY A 372 8.77 -15.88 -48.44
N SER A 373 7.84 -16.85 -48.56
CA SER A 373 7.77 -17.78 -49.70
C SER A 373 6.47 -17.72 -50.51
N LYS A 374 5.72 -16.60 -50.43
CA LYS A 374 4.61 -16.30 -51.36
C LYS A 374 4.65 -14.85 -51.84
N SER A 375 5.41 -14.62 -52.91
CA SER A 375 5.23 -13.46 -53.79
C SER A 375 5.02 -13.94 -55.23
N MET A 376 4.21 -13.18 -55.99
CA MET A 376 3.90 -13.35 -57.42
C MET A 376 2.93 -14.49 -57.79
N GLN A 377 1.67 -14.11 -57.95
CA GLN A 377 1.08 -14.06 -59.30
C GLN A 377 0.14 -12.87 -59.39
N SER A 378 0.43 -11.96 -60.32
CA SER A 378 -0.41 -10.82 -60.67
C SER A 378 -1.29 -11.18 -61.86
N PRO A 379 -2.57 -10.76 -61.89
CA PRO A 379 -3.31 -10.61 -63.13
C PRO A 379 -3.46 -9.12 -63.48
N SER A 380 -3.01 -8.74 -64.67
CA SER A 380 -3.15 -7.39 -65.23
C SER A 380 -4.28 -7.32 -66.26
N HIS A 381 -4.94 -6.14 -66.33
CA HIS A 381 -5.91 -5.71 -67.36
C HIS A 381 -7.36 -6.26 -67.23
N HIS A 382 -8.43 -5.53 -67.56
CA HIS A 382 -8.59 -4.30 -68.37
C HIS A 382 -9.57 -3.24 -67.79
N LYS A 383 -9.40 -1.99 -68.28
CA LYS A 383 -10.38 -0.89 -68.61
C LYS A 383 -11.87 -1.07 -68.16
N HIS A 384 -12.64 -0.04 -67.78
CA HIS A 384 -12.71 1.32 -68.35
C HIS A 384 -13.62 2.28 -67.52
N ARG A 385 -13.32 3.60 -67.53
CA ARG A 385 -14.20 4.77 -67.22
C ARG A 385 -14.73 4.90 -65.76
N GLY A 386 -14.90 6.11 -65.21
CA GLY A 386 -14.67 7.45 -65.77
C GLY A 386 -14.65 8.59 -64.73
N LEU A 387 -14.38 9.81 -65.20
CA LEU A 387 -14.41 11.06 -64.42
C LEU A 387 -15.86 11.39 -63.98
N ARG A 388 -16.11 12.08 -62.86
CA ARG A 388 -15.84 13.51 -62.65
C ARG A 388 -16.03 13.92 -61.18
N LEU A 389 -15.39 15.03 -60.80
CA LEU A 389 -15.81 15.84 -59.65
C LEU A 389 -17.11 16.58 -59.98
N CYS A 390 -17.97 16.74 -58.98
CA CYS A 390 -18.48 18.03 -58.54
C CYS A 390 -18.26 18.11 -57.03
#